data_AF-A0A4U8YUV5-F1
#
_entry.id   AF-A0A4U8YUV5-F1
#
_cell.length_a   1.000
_cell.length_b   1.000
_cell.length_c   1.000
_cell.angle_alpha   90.00
_cell.angle_beta   90.00
_cell.angle_gamma   90.00
#
_symmetry.space_group_name_H-M   'P 1'
#
loop_
_entity.id
_entity.type
_entity.pdbx_description
1 polymer ?
#
loop_
_entity_poly.entity_id
_entity_poly.type
_entity_poly.pdbx_seq_one_letter_code
_entity_poly.pdbx_strand_id
1 'polypeptide(L)'
;MQDKAYQSTLFAIRGPGPHLVDSKGTTWDSRYVSEGGHVVRDLRANISAEAGALNTYEQLIAMATDDGTRAALRHLATREVSHTHMFMEALNSLNALDKPLFGDLKPDETVNLYFNLSSGPGGDERGPWNREPTFQYVAEPLHEAEQQQRGASSSRSSRSK
;
A
#
# COMPACT_ATOMS: atom_id res chain seq x y z
N MET A 1 41.64 8.40 -8.31
CA MET A 1 40.43 9.23 -8.40
C MET A 1 39.46 8.71 -7.36
N GLN A 2 39.14 9.50 -6.34
CA GLN A 2 38.11 9.14 -5.38
C GLN A 2 36.75 9.34 -6.07
N ASP A 3 35.93 8.30 -6.13
CA ASP A 3 34.64 8.30 -6.84
C ASP A 3 33.76 9.47 -6.35
N LYS A 4 32.98 10.09 -7.26
CA LYS A 4 32.09 11.22 -6.96
C LYS A 4 31.14 10.90 -5.79
N ALA A 5 30.81 9.63 -5.59
CA ALA A 5 30.03 9.17 -4.44
C ALA A 5 30.64 9.56 -3.09
N TYR A 6 31.98 9.51 -2.95
CA TYR A 6 32.68 9.87 -1.71
C TYR A 6 32.77 11.39 -1.46
N GLN A 7 32.31 12.21 -2.39
CA GLN A 7 32.20 13.66 -2.20
C GLN A 7 30.90 14.07 -1.49
N SER A 8 30.02 13.11 -1.19
CA SER A 8 28.84 13.38 -0.36
C SER A 8 29.23 13.72 1.08
N THR A 9 28.59 14.75 1.65
CA THR A 9 28.71 15.14 3.06
C THR A 9 28.46 13.95 4.00
N LEU A 10 27.61 13.00 3.59
CA LEU A 10 27.31 11.79 4.34
C LEU A 10 28.58 10.97 4.62
N PHE A 11 29.34 10.61 3.57
CA PHE A 11 30.57 9.81 3.72
C PHE A 11 31.73 10.63 4.27
N ALA A 12 31.76 11.94 4.04
CA ALA A 12 32.77 12.83 4.61
C ALA A 12 32.72 12.88 6.15
N ILE A 13 31.51 12.89 6.72
CA ILE A 13 31.31 12.95 8.17
C ILE A 13 31.32 11.55 8.81
N ARG A 14 30.66 10.57 8.18
CA ARG A 14 30.50 9.22 8.77
C ARG A 14 31.63 8.25 8.43
N GLY A 15 32.49 8.61 7.47
CA GLY A 15 33.55 7.74 6.96
C GLY A 15 33.07 6.82 5.82
N PRO A 16 34.03 6.21 5.07
CA PRO A 16 33.72 5.31 3.97
C PRO A 16 33.06 4.01 4.46
N GLY A 17 32.22 3.41 3.62
CA GLY A 17 31.53 2.14 3.90
C GLY A 17 30.03 2.29 4.11
N PRO A 18 29.31 1.17 4.29
CA PRO A 18 27.87 1.18 4.54
C PRO A 18 27.54 1.69 5.95
N HIS A 19 26.43 2.40 6.06
CA HIS A 19 25.86 2.90 7.31
C HIS A 19 24.38 2.54 7.37
N LEU A 20 23.79 2.42 8.57
CA LEU A 20 22.35 2.13 8.76
C LEU A 20 21.49 3.37 8.52
N VAL A 21 21.56 3.92 7.31
CA VAL A 21 20.80 5.10 6.88
C VAL A 21 20.25 4.92 5.47
N ASP A 22 19.19 5.65 5.14
CA ASP A 22 18.70 5.76 3.77
C ASP A 22 19.60 6.67 2.90
N SER A 23 19.23 6.85 1.63
CA SER A 23 19.96 7.68 0.66
C SER A 23 19.98 9.19 1.00
N LYS A 24 19.17 9.63 1.96
CA LYS A 24 19.10 11.01 2.47
C LYS A 24 19.74 11.17 3.85
N GLY A 25 20.25 10.09 4.44
CA GLY A 25 20.94 10.10 5.72
C GLY A 25 20.01 9.93 6.93
N THR A 26 18.73 9.60 6.73
CA THR A 26 17.80 9.23 7.81
C THR A 26 18.19 7.88 8.36
N THR A 27 18.31 7.75 9.68
CA THR A 27 18.62 6.48 10.31
C THR A 27 17.49 5.48 10.13
N TRP A 28 17.85 4.22 9.85
CA TRP A 28 16.88 3.14 9.94
C TRP A 28 16.31 3.04 11.37
N ASP A 29 15.01 2.82 11.48
CA ASP A 29 14.37 2.50 12.76
C ASP A 29 13.17 1.57 12.60
N SER A 30 12.61 1.12 13.73
CA SER A 30 11.57 0.10 13.78
C SER A 30 10.22 0.55 13.21
N ARG A 31 10.03 1.83 12.87
CA ARG A 31 8.79 2.32 12.26
C ARG A 31 8.60 1.80 10.84
N TYR A 32 9.66 1.28 10.21
CA TYR A 32 9.57 0.59 8.92
C TYR A 32 9.07 -0.86 9.03
N VAL A 33 8.92 -1.41 10.24
CA VAL A 33 8.44 -2.78 10.45
C VAL A 33 6.92 -2.79 10.54
N SER A 34 6.29 -3.60 9.69
CA SER A 34 4.83 -3.83 9.70
C SER A 34 4.53 -5.30 10.01
N GLU A 35 4.45 -5.63 11.30
CA GLU A 35 4.10 -6.95 11.82
C GLU A 35 3.06 -6.83 12.94
N GLY A 36 2.26 -7.87 13.19
CA GLY A 36 1.37 -7.89 14.34
C GLY A 36 0.13 -8.78 14.21
N GLY A 37 0.09 -9.80 15.07
CA GLY A 37 -1.11 -10.49 15.54
C GLY A 37 -1.75 -11.49 14.58
N HIS A 38 -1.99 -11.11 13.32
CA HIS A 38 -2.72 -11.94 12.36
C HIS A 38 -1.90 -12.26 11.11
N VAL A 39 -1.64 -13.55 10.88
CA VAL A 39 -0.76 -14.03 9.79
C VAL A 39 -1.16 -13.51 8.39
N VAL A 40 -2.45 -13.42 8.08
CA VAL A 40 -2.92 -12.86 6.79
C VAL A 40 -2.53 -11.39 6.63
N ARG A 41 -2.58 -10.60 7.72
CA ARG A 41 -2.15 -9.20 7.69
C ARG A 41 -0.65 -9.11 7.45
N ASP A 42 0.14 -9.92 8.14
CA ASP A 42 1.60 -9.89 8.05
C ASP A 42 2.10 -10.38 6.68
N LEU A 43 1.50 -11.42 6.11
CA LEU A 43 1.82 -11.87 4.75
C LEU A 43 1.49 -10.83 3.69
N ARG A 44 0.38 -10.08 3.83
CA ARG A 44 0.08 -8.94 2.94
C ARG A 44 1.08 -7.80 3.09
N ALA A 45 1.52 -7.52 4.32
CA ALA A 45 2.57 -6.54 4.58
C ALA A 45 3.90 -6.96 3.94
N ASN A 46 4.26 -8.25 4.03
CA ASN A 46 5.46 -8.78 3.39
C ASN A 46 5.40 -8.64 1.86
N ILE A 47 4.28 -8.97 1.22
CA ILE A 47 4.09 -8.76 -0.23
C ILE A 47 4.29 -7.27 -0.59
N SER A 48 3.76 -6.35 0.22
CA SER A 48 3.97 -4.92 0.00
C SER A 48 5.44 -4.50 0.20
N ALA A 49 6.14 -5.09 1.16
CA ALA A 49 7.55 -4.81 1.42
C ALA A 49 8.42 -5.26 0.24
N GLU A 50 8.19 -6.48 -0.28
CA GLU A 50 8.89 -7.00 -1.46
C GLU A 50 8.62 -6.15 -2.71
N ALA A 51 7.39 -5.67 -2.92
CA ALA A 51 7.07 -4.74 -4.01
C ALA A 51 7.82 -3.41 -3.90
N GLY A 52 7.91 -2.85 -2.69
CA GLY A 52 8.69 -1.63 -2.42
C GLY A 52 10.19 -1.82 -2.66
N ALA A 53 10.73 -2.96 -2.23
CA ALA A 53 12.12 -3.34 -2.47
C ALA A 53 12.40 -3.50 -3.96
N LEU A 54 11.54 -4.21 -4.70
CA LEU A 54 11.65 -4.40 -6.14
C LEU A 54 11.69 -3.05 -6.89
N ASN A 55 10.74 -2.15 -6.60
CA ASN A 55 10.74 -0.81 -7.20
C ASN A 55 12.05 -0.04 -6.90
N THR A 56 12.57 -0.15 -5.68
CA THR A 56 13.85 0.48 -5.32
C THR A 56 15.01 -0.11 -6.12
N TYR A 57 15.07 -1.43 -6.29
CA TYR A 57 16.10 -2.07 -7.12
C TYR A 57 16.01 -1.63 -8.58
N GLU A 58 14.81 -1.51 -9.17
CA GLU A 58 14.66 -1.03 -10.55
C GLU A 58 15.27 0.36 -10.74
N GLN A 59 15.03 1.27 -9.80
CA GLN A 59 15.64 2.61 -9.82
C GLN A 59 17.17 2.53 -9.66
N LEU A 60 17.68 1.70 -8.74
CA LEU A 60 19.11 1.51 -8.55
C LEU A 60 19.79 0.91 -9.78
N ILE A 61 19.15 -0.06 -10.45
CA ILE A 61 19.65 -0.66 -11.71
C ILE A 61 19.75 0.39 -12.81
N ALA A 62 18.75 1.28 -12.92
CA ALA A 62 18.76 2.37 -13.90
C ALA A 62 19.87 3.40 -13.64
N MET A 63 20.26 3.60 -12.38
CA MET A 63 21.33 4.52 -11.98
C MET A 63 22.73 3.89 -11.96
N ALA A 64 22.83 2.55 -11.95
CA ALA A 64 24.10 1.84 -11.85
C ALA A 64 24.97 2.07 -13.10
N THR A 65 26.25 2.37 -12.89
CA THR A 65 27.19 2.77 -13.96
C THR A 65 28.04 1.63 -14.50
N ASP A 66 28.17 0.52 -13.76
CA ASP A 66 28.98 -0.64 -14.14
C ASP A 66 28.16 -1.95 -14.17
N ASP A 67 28.66 -2.94 -14.93
CA ASP A 67 27.96 -4.21 -15.13
C ASP A 67 27.96 -5.13 -13.90
N GLY A 68 28.98 -5.03 -13.04
CA GLY A 68 29.06 -5.81 -11.82
C GLY A 68 27.95 -5.42 -10.85
N THR A 69 27.78 -4.11 -10.61
CA THR A 69 26.70 -3.55 -9.80
C THR A 69 25.33 -3.91 -10.40
N ARG A 70 25.14 -3.73 -11.71
CA ARG A 70 23.88 -4.11 -12.38
C ARG A 70 23.55 -5.59 -12.21
N ALA A 71 24.54 -6.48 -12.34
CA ALA A 71 24.35 -7.92 -12.17
C ALA A 71 23.95 -8.29 -10.74
N ALA A 72 24.62 -7.70 -9.74
CA ALA A 72 24.29 -7.91 -8.33
C ALA A 72 22.87 -7.42 -8.00
N LEU A 73 22.52 -6.20 -8.40
CA LEU A 73 21.18 -5.64 -8.17
C LEU A 73 20.08 -6.44 -8.88
N ARG A 74 20.32 -6.90 -10.12
CA ARG A 74 19.36 -7.77 -10.84
C ARG A 74 19.14 -9.09 -10.12
N HIS A 75 20.19 -9.69 -9.55
CA HIS A 75 20.05 -10.91 -8.77
C HIS A 75 19.14 -10.67 -7.55
N LEU A 76 19.38 -9.59 -6.79
CA LEU A 76 18.57 -9.23 -5.63
C LEU A 76 17.12 -8.94 -6.03
N ALA A 77 16.89 -8.12 -7.07
CA ALA A 77 15.54 -7.85 -7.59
C ALA A 77 14.79 -9.14 -7.97
N THR A 78 15.49 -10.11 -8.58
CA THR A 78 14.92 -11.42 -8.94
C THR A 78 14.55 -12.23 -7.69
N ARG A 79 15.32 -12.09 -6.60
CA ARG A 79 14.97 -12.71 -5.31
C ARG A 79 13.71 -12.09 -4.72
N GLU A 80 13.48 -10.78 -4.87
CA GLU A 80 12.25 -10.16 -4.35
C GLU A 80 11.00 -10.63 -5.10
N VAL A 81 11.12 -10.91 -6.41
CA VAL A 81 10.05 -11.60 -7.17
C VAL A 81 9.80 -12.99 -6.59
N SER A 82 10.86 -13.72 -6.23
CA SER A 82 10.73 -15.05 -5.61
C SER A 82 10.08 -14.97 -4.22
N HIS A 83 10.48 -14.01 -3.38
CA HIS A 83 9.90 -13.79 -2.06
C HIS A 83 8.44 -13.38 -2.16
N THR A 84 8.09 -12.48 -3.08
CA THR A 84 6.70 -12.12 -3.40
C THR A 84 5.89 -13.37 -3.72
N HIS A 85 6.40 -14.24 -4.60
CA HIS A 85 5.73 -15.49 -4.95
C HIS A 85 5.57 -16.42 -3.73
N MET A 86 6.61 -16.58 -2.91
CA MET A 86 6.55 -17.39 -1.68
C MET A 86 5.47 -16.89 -0.71
N PHE A 87 5.36 -15.56 -0.51
CA PHE A 87 4.35 -15.00 0.38
C PHE A 87 2.94 -15.09 -0.22
N MET A 88 2.80 -14.95 -1.54
CA MET A 88 1.52 -15.20 -2.23
C MET A 88 1.07 -16.65 -2.08
N GLU A 89 1.97 -17.62 -2.23
CA GLU A 89 1.67 -19.04 -2.02
C GLU A 89 1.32 -19.34 -0.55
N ALA A 90 2.02 -18.73 0.40
CA ALA A 90 1.67 -18.84 1.81
C ALA A 90 0.25 -18.29 2.08
N LEU A 91 -0.10 -17.14 1.51
CA LEU A 91 -1.43 -16.53 1.64
C LEU A 91 -2.52 -17.38 0.96
N ASN A 92 -2.18 -17.98 -0.19
CA ASN A 92 -3.03 -18.91 -0.92
C ASN A 92 -3.30 -20.20 -0.14
N SER A 93 -2.29 -20.74 0.56
CA SER A 93 -2.45 -21.93 1.41
C SER A 93 -3.44 -21.72 2.57
N LEU A 94 -3.64 -20.47 2.97
CA LEU A 94 -4.63 -20.05 3.96
C LEU A 94 -5.99 -19.68 3.33
N ASN A 95 -6.14 -19.86 2.02
CA ASN A 95 -7.31 -19.47 1.23
C ASN A 95 -7.68 -17.98 1.45
N ALA A 96 -6.67 -17.12 1.50
CA ALA A 96 -6.77 -15.70 1.87
C ALA A 96 -6.11 -14.74 0.85
N LEU A 97 -5.61 -15.29 -0.28
CA LEU A 97 -4.95 -14.51 -1.33
C LEU A 97 -5.90 -13.49 -1.97
N ASP A 98 -7.11 -13.93 -2.29
CA ASP A 98 -8.15 -13.17 -3.00
C ASP A 98 -9.33 -12.77 -2.10
N LYS A 99 -9.34 -13.18 -0.83
CA LYS A 99 -10.43 -12.84 0.12
C LYS A 99 -10.13 -11.57 0.88
N PRO A 100 -10.92 -10.49 0.75
CA PRO A 100 -10.61 -9.22 1.41
C PRO A 100 -10.66 -9.33 2.95
N LEU A 101 -11.66 -10.03 3.49
CA LEU A 101 -11.91 -10.19 4.91
C LEU A 101 -11.03 -11.28 5.55
N PHE A 102 -10.49 -10.98 6.74
CA PHE A 102 -9.83 -11.92 7.64
C PHE A 102 -10.20 -11.59 9.09
N GLY A 103 -9.97 -12.52 10.02
CA GLY A 103 -10.41 -12.40 11.41
C GLY A 103 -11.91 -12.58 11.59
N ASP A 104 -12.42 -12.12 12.74
CA ASP A 104 -13.78 -12.44 13.21
C ASP A 104 -14.82 -11.33 12.93
N LEU A 105 -14.43 -10.26 12.22
CA LEU A 105 -15.34 -9.16 11.90
C LEU A 105 -16.51 -9.68 11.05
N LYS A 106 -17.73 -9.29 11.43
CA LYS A 106 -18.95 -9.48 10.64
C LYS A 106 -19.28 -8.14 9.97
N PRO A 107 -19.07 -7.98 8.66
CA PRO A 107 -19.39 -6.73 7.97
C PRO A 107 -20.89 -6.44 8.02
N ASP A 108 -21.24 -5.15 8.03
CA ASP A 108 -22.61 -4.68 7.90
C ASP A 108 -23.00 -4.47 6.43
N GLU A 109 -24.18 -3.91 6.19
CA GLU A 109 -24.73 -3.61 4.86
C GLU A 109 -23.88 -2.64 4.04
N THR A 110 -22.90 -1.95 4.62
CA THR A 110 -22.07 -0.96 3.92
C THR A 110 -20.87 -1.56 3.21
N VAL A 111 -20.59 -2.86 3.43
CA VAL A 111 -19.37 -3.53 2.94
C VAL A 111 -19.14 -3.46 1.43
N ASN A 112 -20.21 -3.27 0.64
CA ASN A 112 -20.15 -3.16 -0.82
C ASN A 112 -20.49 -1.76 -1.34
N LEU A 113 -20.59 -0.74 -0.48
CA LEU A 113 -20.79 0.64 -0.93
C LEU A 113 -19.45 1.24 -1.39
N TYR A 114 -19.46 1.89 -2.55
CA TYR A 114 -18.37 2.75 -3.00
C TYR A 114 -18.84 4.20 -3.01
N PHE A 115 -18.21 5.06 -2.21
CA PHE A 115 -18.55 6.48 -2.13
C PHE A 115 -17.67 7.32 -3.06
N ASN A 116 -18.29 8.03 -4.00
CA ASN A 116 -17.59 9.02 -4.81
C ASN A 116 -17.37 10.32 -4.01
N LEU A 117 -16.26 10.39 -3.29
CA LEU A 117 -15.87 11.59 -2.52
C LEU A 117 -14.98 12.56 -3.31
N SER A 118 -14.68 12.26 -4.57
CA SER A 118 -13.82 13.07 -5.44
C SER A 118 -14.46 13.21 -6.83
N SER A 119 -15.37 14.18 -6.96
CA SER A 119 -16.09 14.46 -8.21
C SER A 119 -15.59 15.72 -8.92
N GLY A 120 -15.68 15.74 -10.26
CA GLY A 120 -15.23 16.84 -11.11
C GLY A 120 -14.98 16.40 -12.56
N PRO A 121 -14.61 17.31 -13.47
CA PRO A 121 -14.24 16.95 -14.84
C PRO A 121 -13.11 15.91 -14.85
N GLY A 122 -13.39 14.70 -15.35
CA GLY A 122 -12.45 13.56 -15.33
C GLY A 122 -12.31 12.84 -13.99
N GLY A 123 -13.16 13.14 -12.99
CA GLY A 123 -13.14 12.51 -11.68
C GLY A 123 -14.12 11.34 -11.51
N ASP A 124 -15.08 11.18 -12.42
CA ASP A 124 -16.12 10.13 -12.33
C ASP A 124 -15.70 8.83 -13.03
N GLU A 125 -14.50 8.36 -12.72
CA GLU A 125 -13.93 7.15 -13.33
C GLU A 125 -14.65 5.89 -12.84
N ARG A 126 -15.07 5.05 -13.78
CA ARG A 126 -15.83 3.81 -13.50
C ARG A 126 -15.00 2.57 -13.80
N GLY A 127 -14.86 1.68 -12.83
CA GLY A 127 -14.01 0.48 -12.87
C GLY A 127 -14.63 -0.71 -12.15
N PRO A 128 -14.07 -1.93 -12.26
CA PRO A 128 -14.51 -3.09 -11.50
C PRO A 128 -14.54 -2.86 -9.97
N TRP A 129 -13.76 -1.90 -9.48
CA TRP A 129 -13.67 -1.50 -8.07
C TRP A 129 -14.85 -0.64 -7.57
N ASN A 130 -15.74 -0.14 -8.44
CA ASN A 130 -16.82 0.77 -8.06
C ASN A 130 -18.10 0.61 -8.91
N ARG A 131 -18.32 -0.60 -9.43
CA ARG A 131 -19.49 -0.91 -10.27
C ARG A 131 -20.18 -2.19 -9.84
N GLU A 132 -21.43 -2.30 -10.26
CA GLU A 132 -22.25 -3.48 -10.12
C GLU A 132 -21.69 -4.66 -10.95
N PRO A 133 -21.92 -5.92 -10.53
CA PRO A 133 -22.72 -6.34 -9.39
C PRO A 133 -21.98 -6.30 -8.04
N THR A 134 -20.66 -6.08 -8.04
CA THR A 134 -19.82 -6.22 -6.84
C THR A 134 -20.00 -5.06 -5.86
N PHE A 135 -20.03 -3.82 -6.36
CA PHE A 135 -20.14 -2.61 -5.56
C PHE A 135 -21.35 -1.77 -5.98
N GLN A 136 -22.03 -1.18 -4.99
CA GLN A 136 -23.08 -0.20 -5.21
C GLN A 136 -22.43 1.19 -5.24
N TYR A 137 -22.58 1.90 -6.35
CA TYR A 137 -21.95 3.20 -6.55
C TYR A 137 -22.81 4.33 -5.98
N VAL A 138 -22.27 5.05 -5.00
CA VAL A 138 -22.88 6.24 -4.42
C VAL A 138 -22.24 7.47 -5.07
N ALA A 139 -22.93 8.04 -6.05
CA ALA A 139 -22.40 9.12 -6.89
C ALA A 139 -22.30 10.46 -6.16
N GLU A 140 -23.25 10.76 -5.26
CA GLU A 140 -23.29 12.02 -4.51
C GLU A 140 -23.43 11.77 -2.98
N PRO A 141 -22.40 11.20 -2.32
CA PRO A 141 -22.51 10.75 -0.93
C PRO A 141 -22.94 11.83 0.06
N LEU A 142 -22.45 13.06 -0.12
CA LEU A 142 -22.78 14.18 0.76
C LEU A 142 -24.25 14.59 0.63
N HIS A 143 -24.77 14.59 -0.59
CA HIS A 143 -26.17 14.94 -0.84
C HIS A 143 -27.11 13.89 -0.24
N GLU A 144 -26.79 12.61 -0.41
CA GLU A 144 -27.56 11.51 0.17
C GLU A 144 -27.54 11.56 1.72
N ALA A 145 -26.39 11.83 2.33
CA ALA A 145 -26.26 11.97 3.77
C ALA A 145 -27.11 13.14 4.32
N GLU A 146 -27.13 14.29 3.63
CA GLU A 146 -27.96 15.43 4.00
C GLU A 146 -29.46 15.12 3.94
N GLN A 147 -29.91 14.40 2.89
CA GLN A 147 -31.31 13.99 2.77
C GLN A 147 -31.73 13.03 3.90
N GLN A 148 -30.86 12.08 4.26
CA GLN A 148 -31.12 11.13 5.35
C GLN A 148 -31.22 11.84 6.71
N GLN A 149 -30.32 12.80 6.99
CA GLN A 149 -30.38 13.60 8.22
C GLN A 149 -31.66 14.47 8.31
N ARG A 150 -32.10 15.05 7.18
CA ARG A 150 -33.35 15.82 7.11
C ARG A 150 -34.58 14.94 7.33
N GLY A 151 -34.61 13.73 6.77
CA GLY A 151 -35.69 12.75 6.99
C GLY A 151 -35.75 12.21 8.43
N ALA A 152 -34.60 11.99 9.05
CA ALA A 152 -34.53 11.53 10.45
C ALA A 152 -35.01 12.60 11.45
N SER A 153 -34.75 13.88 11.17
CA SER A 153 -35.21 14.99 12.03
C SER A 153 -36.73 15.24 11.92
N SER A 154 -37.32 15.08 10.73
CA SER A 154 -38.77 15.24 10.53
C SER A 154 -39.59 14.12 11.19
N SER A 155 -39.11 12.87 11.16
CA SER A 155 -39.77 11.72 11.80
C SER A 155 -39.70 11.71 13.34
N ARG A 156 -38.69 12.33 13.95
CA ARG A 156 -38.63 12.54 15.41
C ARG A 156 -39.63 13.58 15.90
N SER A 157 -39.90 14.61 15.11
CA SER A 157 -40.88 15.67 15.44
C SER A 157 -42.34 15.14 15.45
N SER A 158 -42.68 14.20 14.56
CA SER A 158 -44.04 13.64 14.46
C SER A 158 -44.38 12.59 15.53
N ARG A 159 -43.39 11.96 16.18
CA ARG A 159 -43.58 10.98 17.26
C ARG A 159 -43.74 11.59 18.66
N SER A 160 -43.60 12.91 18.80
CA SER A 160 -43.61 13.63 20.09
C SER A 160 -44.94 14.36 20.37
N LYS A 161 -46.04 13.95 19.71
CA LYS A 161 -47.40 14.44 19.93
C LYS A 161 -48.32 13.25 20.20
#